data_AF-A0A2N2YYH2-F1
#
_entry.id   AF-A0A2N2YYH2-F1
#
_cell.length_a   1.000
_cell.length_b   1.000
_cell.length_c   1.000
_cell.angle_alpha   90.00
_cell.angle_beta   90.00
_cell.angle_gamma   90.00
#
_symmetry.space_group_name_H-M   'P 1'
#
loop_
_entity.id
_entity.type
_entity.pdbx_description
1 polymer ?
#
loop_
_entity_poly.entity_id
_entity_poly.type
_entity_poly.pdbx_seq_one_letter_code
_entity_poly.pdbx_strand_id
1 'polypeptide(L)'
;MNGITYLTIKDVAEKLKLKSVDSAARWCSKQKIEILFLGNRRVVPEFAFILAYEQPLINQLKFKYGNNWFAYYEAYKNQDVKMYSELEKKNMPMVFKPSRFDADAFLNDIKYGKS
;
A
#
# COMPACT_ATOMS: atom_id res chain seq x y z
N MET A 1 4.89 -15.76 26.63
CA MET A 1 6.07 -16.12 25.80
C MET A 1 5.65 -15.93 24.35
N ASN A 2 6.17 -14.92 23.66
CA ASN A 2 5.94 -14.78 22.22
C ASN A 2 6.88 -15.76 21.52
N GLY A 3 6.42 -17.00 21.33
CA GLY A 3 7.18 -18.02 20.62
C GLY A 3 7.40 -17.61 19.17
N ILE A 4 8.54 -18.04 18.60
CA ILE A 4 8.77 -17.90 17.15
C ILE A 4 7.71 -18.76 16.45
N THR A 5 6.83 -18.12 15.68
CA THR A 5 5.84 -18.81 14.87
C THR A 5 6.45 -19.21 13.52
N TYR A 6 6.08 -20.41 13.07
CA TYR A 6 6.58 -21.00 11.83
C TYR A 6 5.42 -21.34 10.91
N LEU A 7 5.58 -21.05 9.63
CA LEU A 7 4.68 -21.46 8.56
C LEU A 7 5.28 -22.65 7.83
N THR A 8 4.48 -23.66 7.53
CA THR A 8 4.92 -24.72 6.63
C THR A 8 4.99 -24.19 5.19
N ILE A 9 5.80 -24.81 4.33
CA ILE A 9 5.85 -24.42 2.90
C ILE A 9 4.48 -24.58 2.22
N LYS A 10 3.62 -25.48 2.73
CA LYS A 10 2.24 -25.60 2.26
C LYS A 10 1.43 -24.36 2.59
N ASP A 11 1.49 -23.88 3.83
CA ASP A 11 0.81 -22.65 4.25
C ASP A 11 1.31 -21.43 3.46
N VAL A 12 2.61 -21.38 3.18
CA VAL A 12 3.20 -20.35 2.31
C VAL A 12 2.63 -20.44 0.88
N ALA A 13 2.49 -21.63 0.32
CA ALA A 13 1.89 -21.82 -1.00
C ALA A 13 0.43 -21.34 -1.03
N GLU A 14 -0.35 -21.65 0.00
CA GLU A 14 -1.74 -21.19 0.12
C GLU A 14 -1.84 -19.67 0.24
N LYS A 15 -1.04 -19.05 1.11
CA LYS A 15 -0.99 -17.58 1.27
C LYS A 15 -0.57 -16.86 -0.01
N LEU A 16 0.38 -17.43 -0.76
CA LEU A 16 0.82 -16.90 -2.05
C LEU A 16 -0.11 -17.28 -3.22
N LYS A 17 -1.15 -18.09 -2.98
CA LYS A 17 -2.04 -18.66 -4.01
C LYS A 17 -1.27 -19.39 -5.12
N LEU A 18 -0.21 -20.13 -4.74
CA LEU A 18 0.61 -20.91 -5.65
C LEU A 18 0.09 -22.35 -5.77
N LYS A 19 0.12 -22.90 -6.98
CA LYS A 19 -0.34 -24.27 -7.27
C LYS A 19 0.56 -25.37 -6.68
N SER A 20 1.84 -25.06 -6.41
CA SER A 20 2.82 -26.04 -5.96
C SER A 20 3.65 -25.54 -4.78
N VAL A 21 3.94 -26.48 -3.87
CA VAL A 21 4.85 -26.31 -2.74
C VAL A 21 6.27 -25.99 -3.21
N ASP A 22 6.70 -26.54 -4.35
CA ASP A 22 8.02 -26.23 -4.91
C ASP A 22 8.12 -24.78 -5.41
N SER A 23 7.02 -24.25 -5.95
CA SER A 23 6.94 -22.83 -6.33
C SER A 23 7.05 -21.93 -5.10
N ALA A 24 6.43 -22.32 -3.99
CA ALA A 24 6.56 -21.60 -2.72
C ALA A 24 7.99 -21.66 -2.17
N ALA A 25 8.64 -22.83 -2.22
CA ALA A 25 10.04 -22.96 -1.82
C ALA A 25 10.98 -22.08 -2.67
N ARG A 26 10.80 -22.08 -4.00
CA ARG A 26 11.55 -21.20 -4.92
C ARG A 26 11.32 -19.72 -4.63
N TRP A 27 10.09 -19.34 -4.29
CA TRP A 27 9.77 -17.97 -3.90
C TRP A 27 10.51 -17.59 -2.62
N CYS A 28 10.51 -18.45 -1.59
CA CYS A 28 11.28 -18.23 -0.37
C CYS A 28 12.78 -18.05 -0.67
N SER A 29 13.37 -18.92 -1.50
CA SER A 29 14.77 -18.79 -1.91
C SER A 29 15.06 -17.46 -2.63
N LYS A 30 14.15 -17.01 -3.51
CA LYS A 30 14.27 -15.73 -4.21
C LYS A 30 14.23 -14.54 -3.24
N GLN A 31 13.40 -14.62 -2.21
CA GLN A 31 13.30 -13.60 -1.16
C GLN A 31 14.37 -13.74 -0.07
N LYS A 32 15.33 -14.68 -0.23
CA LYS A 32 16.38 -14.98 0.77
C LYS A 32 15.81 -15.39 2.13
N ILE A 33 14.63 -16.02 2.13
CA ILE A 33 14.04 -16.57 3.35
C ILE A 33 14.56 -17.99 3.54
N GLU A 34 15.17 -18.22 4.70
CA GLU A 34 15.70 -19.52 5.08
C GLU A 34 14.57 -20.52 5.35
N ILE A 35 14.67 -21.70 4.73
CA ILE A 35 13.77 -22.83 4.98
C ILE A 35 14.43 -23.72 6.03
N LEU A 36 13.81 -23.80 7.18
CA LEU A 36 14.26 -24.60 8.31
C LEU A 36 13.60 -25.97 8.29
N PHE A 37 14.30 -26.96 8.85
CA PHE A 37 13.76 -28.29 9.09
C PHE A 37 13.41 -28.42 10.57
N LEU A 38 12.11 -28.56 10.86
CA LEU A 38 11.58 -28.85 12.19
C LEU A 38 11.02 -30.27 12.16
N GLY A 39 11.82 -31.22 12.62
CA GLY A 39 11.57 -32.66 12.45
C GLY A 39 11.48 -33.02 10.96
N ASN A 40 10.37 -33.62 10.55
CA ASN A 40 10.12 -34.03 9.15
C ASN A 40 9.45 -32.94 8.30
N ARG A 41 9.34 -31.70 8.79
CA ARG A 41 8.63 -30.61 8.09
C ARG A 41 9.59 -29.51 7.68
N ARG A 42 9.41 -29.03 6.45
CA ARG A 42 10.01 -27.79 5.95
C ARG A 42 9.15 -26.60 6.37
N VAL A 43 9.76 -25.67 7.09
CA VAL A 43 9.07 -24.50 7.64
C VAL A 43 9.87 -23.23 7.44
N VAL A 44 9.19 -22.10 7.58
CA VAL A 44 9.73 -20.76 7.39
C VAL A 44 9.27 -19.91 8.58
N PRO A 45 10.13 -19.05 9.16
CA PRO A 45 9.70 -18.12 10.19
C PRO A 45 8.60 -17.18 9.65
N GLU A 46 7.48 -17.10 10.35
CA GLU A 46 6.31 -16.33 9.88
C GLU A 46 6.65 -14.85 9.68
N PHE A 47 7.42 -14.26 10.60
CA PHE A 47 7.82 -12.86 10.50
C PHE A 47 8.60 -12.56 9.22
N ALA A 48 9.50 -13.47 8.80
CA ALA A 48 10.32 -13.31 7.61
C ALA A 48 9.47 -13.40 6.35
N PHE A 49 8.47 -14.30 6.35
CA PHE A 49 7.49 -14.39 5.28
C PHE A 49 6.65 -13.12 5.17
N ILE A 50 6.06 -12.64 6.27
CA ILE A 50 5.20 -11.44 6.28
C ILE A 50 5.99 -10.23 5.77
N LEU A 51 7.22 -10.03 6.27
CA LEU A 51 8.07 -8.93 5.84
C LEU A 51 8.28 -8.96 4.33
N ALA A 52 8.71 -10.09 3.77
CA ALA A 52 8.95 -10.21 2.33
C ALA A 52 7.68 -10.11 1.49
N TYR A 53 6.55 -10.58 2.03
CA TYR A 53 5.25 -10.51 1.36
C TYR A 53 4.72 -9.08 1.26
N GLU A 54 4.86 -8.29 2.33
CA GLU A 54 4.36 -6.92 2.39
C GLU A 54 5.31 -5.90 1.76
N GLN A 55 6.61 -6.22 1.65
CA GLN A 55 7.62 -5.29 1.17
C GLN A 55 7.38 -4.71 -0.23
N PRO A 56 6.90 -5.47 -1.24
CA PRO A 56 6.52 -4.91 -2.53
C PRO A 56 5.45 -3.82 -2.43
N LEU A 57 4.41 -4.05 -1.60
CA LEU A 57 3.36 -3.06 -1.36
C LEU A 57 3.92 -1.83 -0.67
N ILE A 58 4.70 -2.01 0.40
CA ILE A 58 5.34 -0.91 1.13
C ILE A 58 6.20 -0.07 0.18
N ASN A 59 6.97 -0.70 -0.70
CA ASN A 59 7.82 0.00 -1.67
C ASN A 59 6.98 0.80 -2.68
N GLN A 60 5.86 0.25 -3.16
CA GLN A 60 4.93 0.98 -4.03
C GLN A 60 4.30 2.18 -3.32
N LEU A 61 3.90 2.03 -2.05
CA LEU A 61 3.34 3.12 -1.25
C LEU A 61 4.37 4.20 -0.96
N LYS A 62 5.62 3.82 -0.64
CA LYS A 62 6.73 4.77 -0.48
C LYS A 62 7.01 5.53 -1.76
N PHE A 63 6.99 4.85 -2.89
CA PHE A 63 7.17 5.48 -4.19
C PHE A 63 6.03 6.46 -4.54
N LYS A 64 4.78 6.07 -4.31
CA LYS A 64 3.60 6.88 -4.68
C LYS A 64 3.33 8.05 -3.73
N TYR A 65 3.55 7.86 -2.42
CA TYR A 65 3.09 8.79 -1.39
C TYR A 65 4.20 9.39 -0.52
N GLY A 66 5.47 9.06 -0.80
CA GLY A 66 6.61 9.59 -0.07
C GLY A 66 6.46 9.35 1.44
N ASN A 67 6.54 10.41 2.24
CA ASN A 67 6.46 10.34 3.71
C ASN A 67 5.11 9.86 4.27
N ASN A 68 4.02 9.99 3.50
CA ASN A 68 2.69 9.60 3.96
C ASN A 68 2.37 8.12 3.74
N TRP A 69 3.32 7.33 3.21
CA TRP A 69 3.12 5.92 2.86
C TRP A 69 2.58 5.07 4.02
N PHE A 70 2.95 5.38 5.26
CA PHE A 70 2.53 4.63 6.44
C PHE A 70 1.01 4.72 6.66
N ALA A 71 0.43 5.92 6.51
CA ALA A 71 -1.02 6.11 6.66
C ALA A 71 -1.81 5.34 5.59
N TYR A 72 -1.28 5.24 4.36
CA TYR A 72 -1.88 4.41 3.32
C TYR A 72 -1.74 2.91 3.59
N TYR A 73 -0.60 2.49 4.12
CA TYR A 73 -0.39 1.09 4.51
C TYR A 73 -1.34 0.68 5.63
N GLU A 74 -1.55 1.54 6.63
CA GLU A 74 -2.50 1.32 7.72
C GLU A 74 -3.94 1.26 7.22
N ALA A 75 -4.35 2.20 6.35
CA ALA A 75 -5.67 2.19 5.73
C ALA A 75 -5.88 0.91 4.88
N TYR A 76 -4.86 0.48 4.13
CA TYR A 76 -4.90 -0.77 3.36
C TYR A 76 -5.04 -2.00 4.26
N LYS A 77 -4.25 -2.07 5.33
CA LYS A 77 -4.25 -3.20 6.28
C LYS A 77 -5.58 -3.32 7.02
N ASN A 78 -6.18 -2.20 7.37
CA ASN A 78 -7.48 -2.13 8.05
C ASN A 78 -8.68 -2.24 7.08
N GLN A 79 -8.43 -2.35 5.77
CA GLN A 79 -9.46 -2.30 4.72
C GLN A 79 -10.34 -1.03 4.79
N ASP A 80 -9.79 0.07 5.31
CA ASP A 80 -10.50 1.34 5.45
C ASP A 80 -10.43 2.14 4.15
N VAL A 81 -11.38 1.86 3.26
CA VAL A 81 -11.54 2.53 1.97
C VAL A 81 -11.81 4.02 2.13
N LYS A 82 -12.48 4.42 3.21
CA LYS A 82 -12.84 5.82 3.46
C LYS A 82 -11.58 6.61 3.80
N MET A 83 -10.78 6.12 4.74
CA MET A 83 -9.50 6.73 5.11
C MET A 83 -8.55 6.80 3.91
N TYR A 84 -8.46 5.74 3.11
CA TYR A 84 -7.63 5.73 1.89
C TYR A 84 -8.04 6.84 0.91
N SER A 85 -9.35 6.99 0.68
CA SER A 85 -9.91 8.01 -0.22
C SER A 85 -9.68 9.44 0.28
N GLU A 86 -9.78 9.65 1.60
CA GLU A 86 -9.50 10.95 2.21
C GLU A 86 -8.03 11.33 2.10
N LEU A 87 -7.12 10.36 2.26
CA LEU A 87 -5.69 10.58 2.05
C LEU A 87 -5.37 10.92 0.59
N GLU A 88 -5.97 10.23 -0.39
CA GLU A 88 -5.80 10.61 -1.81
C GLU A 88 -6.29 12.02 -2.13
N LYS A 89 -7.41 12.47 -1.53
CA LYS A 89 -7.88 13.86 -1.69
C LYS A 89 -6.91 14.89 -1.11
N LYS A 90 -6.26 14.57 0.02
CA LYS A 90 -5.26 15.45 0.65
C LYS A 90 -3.94 15.53 -0.13
N ASN A 91 -3.55 14.44 -0.80
CA ASN A 91 -2.34 14.38 -1.61
C ASN A 91 -2.54 14.82 -3.08
N MET A 92 -3.77 15.14 -3.51
CA MET A 92 -3.97 15.76 -4.81
C MET A 92 -3.38 17.17 -4.81
N PRO A 93 -2.57 17.56 -5.82
CA PRO A 93 -2.27 18.96 -6.03
C PRO A 93 -3.61 19.68 -6.22
N MET A 94 -3.80 20.84 -5.56
CA MET A 94 -4.98 21.68 -5.75
C MET A 94 -5.24 21.79 -7.25
N VAL A 95 -6.34 21.20 -7.71
CA VAL A 95 -6.79 21.37 -9.09
C VAL A 95 -7.04 22.85 -9.24
N PHE A 96 -6.16 23.54 -9.98
CA PHE A 96 -6.37 24.94 -10.35
C PHE A 96 -7.69 24.97 -11.11
N LYS A 97 -8.77 25.40 -10.44
CA LYS A 97 -9.99 25.78 -11.13
C LYS A 97 -9.65 27.09 -11.83
N PRO A 98 -9.58 27.16 -13.17
CA PRO A 98 -9.47 28.44 -13.82
C PRO A 98 -10.65 29.27 -13.35
N SER A 99 -10.37 30.39 -12.68
CA SER A 99 -11.36 31.40 -12.38
C SER A 99 -11.99 31.78 -13.72
N ARG A 100 -13.26 31.42 -13.93
CA ARG A 100 -14.02 31.99 -15.04
C ARG A 100 -14.09 33.48 -14.73
N PHE A 101 -13.34 34.28 -15.47
CA PHE A 101 -13.51 35.72 -15.46
C PHE A 101 -14.95 35.99 -15.90
N ASP A 102 -15.78 36.44 -14.96
CA ASP A 102 -17.14 36.83 -15.23
C ASP A 102 -17.13 38.26 -15.78
N ALA A 103 -17.09 38.35 -17.11
CA ALA A 103 -17.05 39.62 -17.82
C ALA A 103 -18.28 40.48 -17.53
N ASP A 104 -19.44 39.87 -17.27
CA ASP A 104 -20.68 40.59 -17.01
C ASP A 104 -20.65 41.21 -15.61
N ALA A 105 -20.16 40.47 -14.60
CA ALA A 105 -19.95 41.02 -13.26
C ALA A 105 -18.94 42.18 -13.25
N PHE A 106 -17.84 42.04 -13.98
CA PHE A 106 -16.81 43.09 -14.11
C PHE A 106 -17.33 44.34 -14.83
N LEU A 107 -18.07 44.18 -15.93
CA LEU A 107 -18.61 45.32 -16.68
C LEU A 107 -19.70 46.05 -15.91
N ASN A 108 -20.47 45.36 -15.07
CA ASN A 108 -21.44 46.00 -14.19
C ASN A 108 -20.75 46.87 -13.13
N ASP A 109 -19.66 46.37 -12.52
CA ASP A 109 -18.90 47.12 -11.50
C ASP A 109 -18.31 48.43 -12.05
N ILE A 110 -17.84 48.42 -13.31
CA ILE A 110 -17.29 49.62 -13.96
C ILE A 110 -18.37 50.62 -14.39
N LYS A 111 -19.58 50.16 -14.74
CA LYS A 111 -20.68 51.03 -15.19
C LYS A 111 -21.24 51.91 -14.06
N TYR A 112 -21.20 51.44 -12.80
CA TYR A 112 -21.64 52.24 -11.65
C TYR A 112 -20.57 53.24 -11.16
N GLY A 113 -19.33 53.18 -11.67
CA GLY A 113 -18.24 54.10 -11.33
C GLY A 113 -18.18 55.39 -12.15
N LYS A 114 -19.12 55.63 -13.08
CA LYS A 114 -19.26 56.91 -13.81
C LYS A 114 -20.49 57.66 -13.30
N SER A 115 -20.33 58.35 -12.17
CA SER A 115 -21.17 59.48 -11.76
C SER A 115 -20.38 60.77 -11.93
#